data_AF-A0A7Y2ARR2-F1
#
_entry.id   AF-A0A7Y2ARR2-F1
#
_cell.length_a   1.000
_cell.length_b   1.000
_cell.length_c   1.000
_cell.angle_alpha   90.00
_cell.angle_beta   90.00
_cell.angle_gamma   90.00
#
_symmetry.space_group_name_H-M   'P 1'
#
loop_
_entity.id
_entity.type
_entity.pdbx_description
1 polymer ?
#
loop_
_entity_poly.entity_id
_entity_poly.type
_entity_poly.pdbx_seq_one_letter_code
_entity_poly.pdbx_strand_id
1 'polypeptide(L)' 'TKQERQQLQMGTVYDWVEESQDIANKLYDSVEIGDKLGYRYSYVYWDTVEQQLLKGGLRLASVLNELFR' A
#
# COMPACT_ATOMS: atom_id res chain seq x y z
N THR A 1 -12.82 8.55 -8.73
CA THR A 1 -14.30 8.46 -8.80
C THR A 1 -14.87 7.64 -7.64
N LYS A 2 -16.20 7.62 -7.43
CA LYS A 2 -16.82 6.79 -6.36
C LYS A 2 -16.52 5.29 -6.54
N GLN A 3 -16.49 4.83 -7.78
CA GLN A 3 -16.21 3.44 -8.14
C GLN A 3 -14.78 3.04 -7.79
N GLU A 4 -13.78 3.87 -8.13
CA GLU A 4 -12.37 3.62 -7.75
C GLU A 4 -12.18 3.48 -6.24
N ARG A 5 -12.84 4.35 -5.44
CA ARG A 5 -12.75 4.25 -3.97
C ARG A 5 -13.34 2.93 -3.46
N GLN A 6 -14.48 2.51 -3.99
CA GLN A 6 -15.09 1.24 -3.63
C GLN A 6 -14.18 0.06 -3.98
N GLN A 7 -13.54 0.08 -5.15
CA GLN A 7 -12.58 -0.94 -5.54
C GLN A 7 -11.37 -0.99 -4.59
N LEU A 8 -10.81 0.15 -4.20
CA LEU A 8 -9.67 0.20 -3.26
C LEU A 8 -10.01 -0.26 -1.84
N GLN A 9 -11.29 -0.19 -1.46
CA GLN A 9 -11.81 -0.64 -0.17
C GLN A 9 -12.29 -2.10 -0.17
N MET A 10 -12.38 -2.75 -1.33
CA MET A 10 -12.76 -4.16 -1.43
C MET A 10 -11.67 -5.07 -0.84
N GLY A 11 -12.07 -6.30 -0.51
CA GLY A 11 -11.22 -7.30 0.13
C GLY A 11 -11.37 -7.31 1.64
N THR A 12 -10.82 -8.36 2.23
CA THR A 12 -10.69 -8.58 3.66
C THR A 12 -9.38 -7.99 4.17
N VAL A 13 -9.24 -7.89 5.50
CA VAL A 13 -7.97 -7.50 6.11
C VAL A 13 -6.83 -8.44 5.70
N TYR A 14 -7.11 -9.74 5.51
CA TYR A 14 -6.12 -10.71 5.06
C TYR A 14 -5.65 -10.43 3.63
N ASP A 15 -6.57 -10.10 2.71
CA ASP A 15 -6.23 -9.72 1.33
C ASP A 15 -5.33 -8.47 1.33
N TRP A 16 -5.62 -7.50 2.20
CA TRP A 16 -4.82 -6.28 2.30
C TRP A 16 -3.42 -6.53 2.85
N VAL A 17 -3.28 -7.46 3.80
CA VAL A 17 -1.99 -7.89 4.34
C VAL A 17 -1.18 -8.62 3.27
N GLU A 18 -1.80 -9.51 2.50
CA GLU A 18 -1.16 -10.21 1.39
C GLU A 18 -0.67 -9.23 0.32
N GLU A 19 -1.49 -8.25 -0.08
CA GLU A 19 -1.07 -7.18 -0.99
C GLU A 19 0.16 -6.40 -0.46
N SER A 20 0.21 -6.11 0.84
CA SER A 20 1.36 -5.44 1.46
C SER A 20 2.60 -6.33 1.46
N GLN A 21 2.45 -7.63 1.71
CA GLN A 21 3.55 -8.59 1.65
C GLN A 21 4.12 -8.71 0.23
N ASP A 22 3.28 -8.74 -0.80
CA ASP A 22 3.72 -8.78 -2.20
C ASP A 22 4.54 -7.56 -2.60
N ILE A 23 4.15 -6.38 -2.09
CA ILE A 23 4.92 -5.15 -2.30
C ILE A 23 6.25 -5.22 -1.55
N ALA A 24 6.24 -5.68 -0.29
CA ALA A 24 7.46 -5.84 0.49
C ALA A 24 8.45 -6.79 -0.19
N ASN A 25 7.99 -7.94 -0.69
CA ASN A 25 8.82 -8.89 -1.44
C ASN A 25 9.52 -8.21 -2.63
N LYS A 26 8.77 -7.46 -3.45
CA LYS A 26 9.33 -6.72 -4.59
C LYS A 26 10.35 -5.65 -4.18
N LEU A 27 10.13 -4.98 -3.04
CA LEU A 27 11.06 -3.97 -2.53
C LEU A 27 12.35 -4.62 -2.04
N TYR A 28 12.26 -5.69 -1.27
CA TYR A 28 13.43 -6.41 -0.76
C TYR A 28 14.22 -7.10 -1.88
N ASP A 29 13.56 -7.62 -2.91
CA ASP A 29 14.22 -8.22 -4.08
C ASP A 29 14.92 -7.17 -4.96
N SER A 30 14.62 -5.87 -4.78
CA SER A 30 15.18 -4.80 -5.60
C SER A 30 16.53 -4.25 -5.13
N VAL A 31 17.00 -4.68 -3.96
CA VAL A 31 18.19 -4.15 -3.29
C VAL A 31 19.03 -5.26 -2.67
N GLU A 32 20.34 -5.01 -2.55
CA GLU A 32 21.27 -5.92 -1.89
C GLU A 32 21.79 -5.35 -0.57
N ILE A 33 22.27 -6.23 0.31
CA ILE A 33 22.91 -5.82 1.56
C ILE A 33 24.16 -5.00 1.23
N GLY A 34 24.20 -3.76 1.73
CA GLY A 34 25.30 -2.83 1.50
C GLY A 34 24.99 -1.75 0.46
N ASP A 35 23.84 -1.83 -0.21
CA ASP A 35 23.39 -0.78 -1.12
C ASP A 35 23.20 0.57 -0.41
N LYS A 36 23.71 1.62 -1.05
CA LYS A 36 23.48 3.00 -0.62
C LYS A 36 22.23 3.54 -1.29
N LEU A 37 21.09 3.31 -0.65
CA LEU A 37 19.81 3.85 -1.10
C LEU A 37 19.81 5.37 -0.95
N GLY A 38 19.39 6.06 -2.01
CA GLY A 38 19.37 7.52 -2.08
C GLY A 38 18.26 8.00 -3.01
N TYR A 39 18.42 9.20 -3.56
CA TYR A 39 17.36 9.87 -4.33
C TYR A 39 16.73 9.01 -5.42
N ARG A 40 17.54 8.22 -6.15
CA ARG A 40 17.02 7.33 -7.20
C ARG A 40 16.06 6.26 -6.68
N TYR A 41 16.38 5.63 -5.55
CA TYR A 41 15.50 4.63 -4.93
C TYR A 41 14.19 5.27 -4.49
N SER A 42 14.27 6.42 -3.81
CA SER A 42 13.09 7.18 -3.40
C SER A 42 12.22 7.59 -4.59
N TYR A 43 12.81 8.05 -5.69
CA TYR A 43 12.08 8.45 -6.90
C TYR A 43 11.37 7.25 -7.55
N VAL A 44 12.03 6.10 -7.65
CA VAL A 44 11.44 4.88 -8.24
C VAL A 44 10.24 4.37 -7.44
N TYR A 45 10.29 4.46 -6.10
CA TYR A 45 9.25 3.91 -5.24
C TYR A 45 8.27 4.95 -4.67
N TRP A 46 8.38 6.21 -5.07
CA TRP A 46 7.50 7.27 -4.58
C TRP A 46 6.03 6.97 -4.86
N ASP A 47 5.72 6.58 -6.10
CA ASP A 47 4.35 6.21 -6.50
C ASP A 47 3.81 5.03 -5.68
N THR A 48 4.70 4.10 -5.28
CA THR A 48 4.31 2.97 -4.41
C THR A 48 3.88 3.48 -3.04
N VAL A 49 4.63 4.42 -2.45
CA VAL A 49 4.28 5.05 -1.16
C VAL A 49 2.95 5.79 -1.26
N GLU A 50 2.76 6.61 -2.30
CA GLU A 50 1.51 7.36 -2.49
C GLU A 50 0.30 6.42 -2.60
N GLN A 51 0.43 5.33 -3.36
CA GLN A 51 -0.62 4.32 -3.49
C GLN A 51 -0.91 3.62 -2.16
N GLN A 52 0.10 3.29 -1.35
CA GLN A 52 -0.12 2.66 -0.04
C GLN A 52 -0.80 3.61 0.94
N LEU A 53 -0.43 4.90 0.95
CA LEU A 53 -1.09 5.91 1.78
C LEU A 53 -2.55 6.09 1.38
N LEU A 54 -2.85 6.15 0.08
CA LEU A 54 -4.21 6.23 -0.43
C LEU A 54 -5.05 5.02 -0.03
N LYS A 55 -4.54 3.81 -0.27
CA LYS A 55 -5.21 2.55 0.11
C LYS A 55 -5.44 2.50 1.63
N GLY A 56 -4.42 2.79 2.43
CA GLY A 56 -4.47 2.78 3.89
C GLY A 56 -5.53 3.73 4.44
N GLY A 57 -5.57 4.97 3.96
CA GLY A 57 -6.58 5.95 4.38
C GLY A 57 -8.01 5.52 4.05
N LEU A 58 -8.24 5.00 2.83
CA LEU A 58 -9.57 4.54 2.41
C LEU A 58 -10.02 3.27 3.17
N ARG A 59 -9.11 2.31 3.38
CA ARG A 59 -9.38 1.06 4.11
C ARG A 59 -9.65 1.34 5.59
N LEU A 60 -8.87 2.22 6.22
CA LEU A 60 -9.12 2.66 7.59
C LEU A 60 -10.51 3.32 7.72
N ALA A 61 -10.85 4.23 6.81
CA ALA A 61 -12.18 4.84 6.80
C ALA A 61 -13.30 3.79 6.63
N SER A 62 -13.07 2.74 5.84
CA SER A 62 -14.02 1.63 5.67
C SER A 62 -14.25 0.90 6.99
N VAL A 63 -13.16 0.49 7.67
CA VAL A 63 -13.23 -0.22 8.96
C VAL A 63 -13.90 0.63 10.03
N LEU A 64 -13.55 1.92 10.15
CA LEU A 64 -14.18 2.82 11.12
C LEU A 64 -15.69 2.97 10.87
N ASN A 65 -16.11 3.11 9.61
CA ASN A 65 -17.53 3.20 9.26
C ASN A 65 -18.29 1.91 9.55
N GLU A 66 -17.64 0.75 9.47
CA GLU A 66 -18.24 -0.53 9.83
C GLU A 66 -18.42 -0.67 11.35
N LEU A 67 -17.44 -0.22 12.13
CA LEU A 67 -17.45 -0.31 13.60
C LEU A 67 -18.42 0.67 14.28
N PHE A 68 -18.59 1.87 13.74
CA PHE A 68 -19.30 2.98 14.40
C PHE A 68 -20.57 3.43 13.67
N ARG A 69 -21.17 2.53 12.89
CA ARG A 69 -22.35 2.84 12.08
C ARG A 69 -23.58 3.19 12.90
#